data_AF-A0A9D4EMK7-F1
#
_entry.id   AF-A0A9D4EMK7-F1
#
_cell.length_a   1.000
_cell.length_b   1.000
_cell.length_c   1.000
_cell.angle_alpha   90.00
_cell.angle_beta   90.00
_cell.angle_gamma   90.00
#
_symmetry.space_group_name_H-M   'P 1'
#
loop_
_entity.id
_entity.type
_entity.pdbx_description
1 polymer ?
#
loop_
_entity_poly.entity_id
_entity_poly.type
_entity_poly.pdbx_seq_one_letter_code
_entity_poly.pdbx_strand_id
1 'polypeptide(L)'
;MFGMVADVPVTKKLLSSVRQAHKKYTDRKEAEKMETLMKERRIEEDKLNRQKEKESLEKELAKKRKINEEEKDLKTKEKDLHEDLQRANKIFEETNERLAAAIKAKDFKELSIAQSLQEVAKENIKKLTESIETCKDNRDEIAGKRKMMIDDCLSMQNTTLDKGQ
;
A
#
# COMPACT_ATOMS: atom_id res chain seq x y z
N MET A 1 55.58 -17.63 -63.38
CA MET A 1 56.83 -17.70 -62.59
C MET A 1 56.44 -17.78 -61.12
N PHE A 2 56.72 -18.91 -60.48
CA PHE A 2 56.46 -19.11 -59.06
C PHE A 2 57.53 -18.33 -58.26
N GLY A 3 57.10 -17.35 -57.46
CA GLY A 3 57.99 -16.57 -56.62
C GLY A 3 58.71 -17.48 -55.62
N MET A 4 60.04 -17.47 -55.64
CA MET A 4 60.87 -18.15 -54.65
C MET A 4 60.52 -17.61 -53.26
N VAL A 5 60.06 -18.50 -52.38
CA VAL A 5 59.88 -18.19 -50.96
C VAL A 5 61.28 -18.12 -50.35
N ALA A 6 61.70 -16.92 -49.94
CA ALA A 6 62.98 -16.74 -49.26
C ALA A 6 62.89 -17.37 -47.85
N ASP A 7 63.82 -18.27 -47.53
CA ASP A 7 63.96 -18.83 -46.19
C ASP A 7 64.46 -17.72 -45.24
N VAL A 8 63.54 -17.18 -44.43
CA VAL A 8 63.87 -16.19 -43.41
C VAL A 8 64.39 -16.92 -42.17
N PRO A 9 65.64 -16.70 -41.73
CA PRO A 9 66.18 -17.38 -40.57
C PRO A 9 65.42 -16.97 -39.30
N VAL A 10 65.02 -17.96 -38.50
CA VAL A 10 64.32 -17.74 -37.23
C VAL A 10 65.30 -17.15 -36.21
N THR A 11 65.26 -15.83 -36.08
CA THR A 11 66.12 -15.12 -35.11
C THR A 11 65.49 -15.10 -33.71
N LYS A 12 66.31 -15.01 -32.67
CA LYS A 12 65.84 -14.86 -31.28
C LYS A 12 64.93 -13.63 -31.10
N LYS A 13 65.20 -12.54 -31.83
CA LYS A 13 64.37 -11.33 -31.84
C LYS A 13 62.97 -11.63 -32.38
N LEU A 14 62.87 -12.32 -33.53
CA LEU A 14 61.59 -12.73 -34.11
C LEU A 14 60.78 -13.58 -33.13
N LEU A 15 61.40 -14.57 -32.49
CA LEU A 15 60.73 -15.41 -31.49
C LEU A 15 60.24 -14.60 -30.27
N SER A 16 61.04 -13.63 -29.81
CA SER A 16 60.63 -12.76 -28.69
C SER A 16 59.45 -11.85 -29.05
N SER A 17 59.43 -11.30 -30.27
CA SER A 17 58.33 -10.46 -30.76
C SER A 17 57.04 -11.27 -30.91
N VAL A 18 57.10 -12.50 -31.44
CA VAL A 18 55.93 -13.38 -31.55
C VAL A 18 55.38 -13.74 -30.17
N ARG A 19 56.25 -14.07 -29.20
CA ARG A 19 55.82 -14.35 -27.82
C ARG A 19 55.16 -13.14 -27.17
N GLN A 20 55.72 -11.94 -27.36
CA GLN A 20 55.12 -10.70 -26.84
C GLN A 20 53.77 -10.38 -27.50
N ALA A 21 53.65 -10.56 -28.82
CA ALA A 21 52.40 -10.35 -29.55
C ALA A 21 51.31 -11.33 -29.09
N HIS A 22 51.67 -12.61 -28.93
CA HIS A 22 50.75 -13.62 -28.40
C HIS A 22 50.30 -13.29 -26.98
N LYS A 23 51.23 -12.89 -26.09
CA LYS A 23 50.89 -12.47 -24.73
C LYS A 23 49.93 -11.27 -24.73
N LYS A 24 50.21 -10.24 -25.53
CA LYS A 24 49.30 -9.08 -25.64
C LYS A 24 47.91 -9.48 -26.15
N TYR A 25 47.84 -10.42 -27.10
CA TYR A 25 46.57 -10.93 -27.60
C TYR A 25 45.79 -11.71 -26.54
N THR A 26 46.47 -12.58 -25.76
CA THR A 26 45.82 -13.30 -24.66
C THR A 26 45.32 -12.35 -23.58
N ASP A 27 46.15 -11.40 -23.17
CA ASP A 27 45.80 -10.39 -22.15
C ASP A 27 44.59 -9.56 -22.62
N ARG A 28 44.55 -9.15 -23.89
CA ARG A 28 43.40 -8.43 -24.48
C ARG A 28 42.13 -9.28 -24.49
N LYS A 29 42.24 -10.55 -24.86
CA LYS A 29 41.10 -11.48 -24.93
C LYS A 29 40.52 -11.77 -23.53
N GLU A 30 41.37 -11.83 -22.51
CA GLU A 30 40.94 -11.96 -21.12
C GLU A 30 40.29 -10.67 -20.60
N ALA A 31 40.84 -9.50 -20.94
CA ALA A 31 40.24 -8.21 -20.60
C ALA A 31 38.85 -8.03 -21.24
N GLU A 32 38.68 -8.38 -22.52
CA GLU A 32 37.39 -8.34 -23.21
C GLU A 32 36.35 -9.24 -22.52
N LYS A 33 36.73 -10.46 -22.11
CA LYS A 33 35.84 -11.38 -21.37
C LYS A 33 35.43 -10.82 -20.00
N MET A 34 36.37 -10.21 -19.28
CA MET A 34 36.07 -9.58 -17.99
C MET A 34 35.16 -8.37 -18.16
N GLU A 35 35.35 -7.57 -19.21
CA GLU A 35 34.50 -6.43 -19.52
C GLU A 35 33.07 -6.86 -19.87
N THR A 36 32.90 -7.94 -20.66
CA THR A 36 31.57 -8.48 -20.97
C THR A 36 30.86 -9.00 -19.73
N LEU A 37 31.55 -9.74 -18.85
CA LEU A 37 30.98 -10.23 -17.60
C LEU A 37 30.56 -9.09 -16.66
N MET A 38 31.36 -8.02 -16.59
CA MET A 38 31.02 -6.84 -15.79
C MET A 38 29.82 -6.09 -16.35
N LYS A 39 29.69 -6.00 -17.69
CA LYS A 39 28.50 -5.42 -18.33
C LYS A 39 27.24 -6.25 -18.08
N GLU A 40 27.34 -7.57 -18.19
CA GLU A 40 26.23 -8.49 -17.91
C GLU A 40 25.77 -8.37 -16.45
N ARG A 41 26.70 -8.37 -15.49
CA ARG A 41 26.38 -8.18 -14.06
C ARG A 41 25.66 -6.86 -13.79
N ARG A 42 26.12 -5.76 -14.40
CA ARG A 42 25.45 -4.45 -14.26
C ARG A 42 24.02 -4.48 -14.79
N ILE A 43 23.80 -5.10 -15.95
CA ILE A 43 22.46 -5.23 -16.54
C ILE A 43 21.54 -6.06 -15.61
N GLU A 44 22.08 -7.11 -15.00
CA GLU A 44 21.33 -7.97 -14.09
C GLU A 44 20.99 -7.27 -12.77
N GLU A 45 21.95 -6.53 -12.20
CA GLU A 45 21.73 -5.67 -11.03
C GLU A 45 20.69 -4.58 -11.30
N ASP A 46 20.76 -3.91 -12.46
CA ASP A 46 19.77 -2.91 -12.86
C ASP A 46 18.37 -3.51 -13.04
N LYS A 47 18.27 -4.71 -13.62
CA LYS A 47 16.99 -5.43 -13.73
C LYS A 47 16.43 -5.78 -12.36
N LEU A 48 17.27 -6.28 -11.45
CA LEU A 48 16.87 -6.64 -10.09
C LEU A 48 16.41 -5.41 -9.31
N ASN A 49 17.11 -4.29 -9.42
CA ASN A 49 16.73 -3.03 -8.77
C ASN A 49 15.39 -2.50 -9.30
N ARG A 50 15.20 -2.48 -10.63
CA ARG A 50 13.92 -2.08 -11.24
C ARG A 50 12.77 -2.98 -10.82
N GLN A 51 13.02 -4.28 -10.64
CA GLN A 51 12.00 -5.21 -10.17
C GLN A 51 11.62 -4.93 -8.70
N LYS A 52 12.61 -4.72 -7.82
CA LYS A 52 12.37 -4.33 -6.43
C LYS A 52 11.60 -3.02 -6.31
N GLU A 53 11.92 -2.02 -7.13
CA GLU A 53 11.19 -0.75 -7.17
C GLU A 53 9.72 -0.95 -7.59
N LYS A 54 9.47 -1.74 -8.63
CA LYS A 54 8.09 -2.07 -9.06
C LYS A 54 7.31 -2.78 -7.96
N GLU A 55 7.90 -3.79 -7.33
CA GLU A 55 7.26 -4.53 -6.23
C GLU A 55 6.97 -3.62 -5.02
N SER A 56 7.87 -2.68 -4.72
CA SER A 56 7.66 -1.69 -3.66
C SER A 56 6.48 -0.76 -3.98
N LEU A 57 6.45 -0.21 -5.20
CA LEU A 57 5.35 0.65 -5.66
C LEU A 57 4.00 -0.07 -5.65
N GLU A 58 3.97 -1.34 -6.09
CA GLU A 58 2.76 -2.14 -6.10
C GLU A 58 2.24 -2.40 -4.68
N LYS A 59 3.13 -2.71 -3.73
CA LYS A 59 2.79 -2.86 -2.32
C LYS A 59 2.21 -1.57 -1.74
N GLU A 60 2.79 -0.40 -2.06
CA GLU A 60 2.25 0.88 -1.61
C GLU A 60 0.87 1.19 -2.20
N LEU A 61 0.69 0.94 -3.50
CA LEU A 61 -0.60 1.13 -4.16
C LEU A 61 -1.67 0.21 -3.56
N ALA A 62 -1.32 -1.05 -3.28
CA ALA A 62 -2.22 -1.99 -2.61
C ALA A 62 -2.62 -1.51 -1.21
N LYS A 63 -1.67 -1.01 -0.40
CA LYS A 63 -1.98 -0.40 0.91
C LYS A 63 -2.93 0.80 0.79
N LYS A 64 -2.69 1.70 -0.18
CA LYS A 64 -3.57 2.86 -0.44
C LYS A 64 -4.98 2.44 -0.82
N ARG A 65 -5.11 1.42 -1.68
CA ARG A 65 -6.42 0.87 -2.08
C ARG A 65 -7.18 0.32 -0.88
N LYS A 66 -6.50 -0.48 -0.05
CA LYS A 66 -7.09 -1.07 1.14
C LYS A 66 -7.63 -0.02 2.11
N ILE A 67 -6.85 1.02 2.41
CA ILE A 67 -7.31 2.12 3.28
C ILE A 67 -8.52 2.83 2.67
N ASN A 68 -8.51 3.10 1.36
CA ASN A 68 -9.64 3.75 0.70
C ASN A 68 -10.91 2.89 0.71
N GLU A 69 -10.78 1.57 0.60
CA GLU A 69 -11.91 0.64 0.69
C GLU A 69 -12.46 0.64 2.13
N GLU A 70 -11.60 0.52 3.14
CA GLU A 70 -11.98 0.61 4.55
C GLU A 70 -12.66 1.95 4.89
N GLU A 71 -12.18 3.09 4.36
CA GLU A 71 -12.83 4.40 4.52
C GLU A 71 -14.24 4.44 3.92
N LYS A 72 -14.44 3.82 2.75
CA LYS A 72 -15.74 3.79 2.07
C LYS A 72 -16.74 2.94 2.85
N ASP A 73 -16.32 1.74 3.26
CA ASP A 73 -17.17 0.80 3.99
C ASP A 73 -17.54 1.35 5.38
N LEU A 74 -16.60 2.06 6.03
CA LEU A 74 -16.90 2.71 7.29
C LEU A 74 -17.89 3.87 7.10
N LYS A 75 -17.75 4.66 6.04
CA LYS A 75 -18.66 5.76 5.74
C LYS A 75 -20.08 5.30 5.43
N THR A 76 -20.26 4.20 4.70
CA THR A 76 -21.60 3.63 4.46
C THR A 76 -22.21 3.13 5.77
N LYS A 77 -21.42 2.41 6.58
CA LYS A 77 -21.85 1.95 7.91
C LYS A 77 -22.26 3.10 8.85
N GLU A 78 -21.50 4.20 8.89
CA GLU A 78 -21.86 5.38 9.68
C GLU A 78 -23.20 5.98 9.24
N LYS A 79 -23.44 6.05 7.92
CA LYS A 79 -24.70 6.55 7.35
C LYS A 79 -25.88 5.69 7.77
N ASP A 80 -25.75 4.37 7.63
CA ASP A 80 -26.80 3.42 7.97
C ASP A 80 -27.13 3.46 9.46
N LEU A 81 -26.10 3.50 10.33
CA LEU A 81 -26.29 3.65 11.78
C LEU A 81 -26.98 4.95 12.16
N HIS A 82 -26.68 6.05 11.46
CA HIS A 82 -27.35 7.33 11.72
C HIS A 82 -28.80 7.32 11.25
N GLU A 83 -29.11 6.68 10.11
CA GLU A 83 -30.49 6.46 9.66
C GLU A 83 -31.27 5.58 10.65
N ASP A 84 -30.65 4.52 11.18
CA ASP A 84 -31.24 3.68 12.23
C ASP A 84 -31.49 4.45 13.52
N LEU A 85 -30.56 5.32 13.93
CA LEU A 85 -30.73 6.16 15.11
C LEU A 85 -31.90 7.13 14.93
N GLN A 86 -32.04 7.74 13.75
CA GLN A 86 -33.18 8.62 13.43
C GLN A 86 -34.50 7.85 13.49
N ARG A 87 -34.55 6.63 12.93
CA ARG A 87 -35.73 5.76 13.05
C ARG A 87 -36.07 5.42 14.50
N ALA A 88 -35.07 5.06 15.30
CA ALA A 88 -35.25 4.73 16.71
C ALA A 88 -35.74 5.94 17.54
N ASN A 89 -35.21 7.13 17.28
CA ASN A 89 -35.67 8.38 17.89
C ASN A 89 -37.13 8.69 17.52
N LYS A 90 -37.53 8.49 16.27
CA LYS A 90 -38.93 8.68 15.85
C LYS A 90 -39.86 7.73 16.58
N ILE A 91 -39.49 6.45 16.70
CA ILE A 91 -40.28 5.46 17.46
C ILE A 91 -40.36 5.86 18.94
N PHE A 92 -39.27 6.39 19.51
CA PHE A 92 -39.25 6.88 20.88
C PHE A 92 -40.21 8.06 21.09
N GLU A 93 -40.28 9.00 20.15
CA GLU A 93 -41.22 10.12 20.19
C GLU A 93 -42.68 9.65 20.05
N GLU A 94 -42.96 8.79 19.07
CA GLU A 94 -44.30 8.22 18.85
C GLU A 94 -44.80 7.42 20.07
N THR A 95 -43.92 6.65 20.72
CA THR A 95 -44.26 5.89 21.93
C THR A 95 -44.48 6.80 23.14
N ASN A 96 -43.75 7.92 23.25
CA ASN A 96 -44.00 8.94 24.27
C ASN A 96 -45.37 9.62 24.10
N GLU A 97 -45.74 9.96 22.87
CA GLU A 97 -47.06 10.53 22.57
C GLU A 97 -48.18 9.53 22.90
N ARG A 98 -47.98 8.27 22.53
CA ARG A 98 -48.91 7.18 22.80
C ARG A 98 -49.08 6.94 24.31
N LEU A 99 -47.98 7.00 25.07
CA LEU A 99 -47.99 7.00 26.54
C LEU A 99 -48.82 8.14 27.12
N ALA A 100 -48.59 9.38 26.66
CA ALA A 100 -49.33 10.54 27.12
C ALA A 100 -50.83 10.45 26.81
N ALA A 101 -51.19 9.92 25.64
CA ALA A 101 -52.56 9.66 25.25
C ALA A 101 -53.22 8.59 26.13
N ALA A 102 -52.54 7.47 26.38
CA ALA A 102 -53.03 6.39 27.24
C ALA A 102 -53.28 6.85 28.68
N ILE A 103 -52.40 7.70 29.24
CA ILE A 103 -52.58 8.31 30.56
C ILE A 103 -53.86 9.15 30.60
N LYS A 104 -54.08 10.01 29.59
CA LYS A 104 -55.27 10.85 29.51
C LYS A 104 -56.55 10.03 29.36
N ALA A 105 -56.49 8.95 28.57
CA ALA A 105 -57.62 8.04 28.34
C ALA A 105 -57.86 7.05 29.51
N LYS A 106 -56.94 6.96 30.48
CA LYS A 106 -56.91 5.93 31.54
C LYS A 106 -56.93 4.50 30.98
N ASP A 107 -56.36 4.30 29.80
CA ASP A 107 -56.23 2.98 29.18
C ASP A 107 -54.94 2.30 29.69
N PHE A 108 -55.08 1.48 30.72
CA PHE A 108 -53.95 0.79 31.34
C PHE A 108 -53.33 -0.29 30.46
N LYS A 109 -54.08 -0.87 29.50
CA LYS A 109 -53.52 -1.87 28.57
C LYS A 109 -52.59 -1.18 27.59
N GLU A 110 -53.06 -0.08 27.00
CA GLU A 110 -52.27 0.72 26.07
C GLU A 110 -51.07 1.38 26.78
N LEU A 111 -51.23 1.80 28.04
CA LEU A 111 -50.14 2.31 28.86
C LEU A 111 -48.99 1.30 28.98
N SER A 112 -49.30 0.04 29.30
CA SER A 112 -48.30 -1.01 29.46
C SER A 112 -47.59 -1.34 28.14
N ILE A 113 -48.33 -1.38 27.02
CA ILE A 113 -47.76 -1.59 25.70
C ILE A 113 -46.81 -0.44 25.34
N ALA A 114 -47.26 0.80 25.49
CA ALA A 114 -46.46 1.97 25.15
C ALA A 114 -45.21 2.12 26.04
N GLN A 115 -45.28 1.76 27.33
CA GLN A 115 -44.10 1.67 28.21
C GLN A 115 -43.08 0.64 27.71
N SER A 116 -43.52 -0.57 27.36
CA SER A 116 -42.60 -1.61 26.88
C SER A 116 -41.90 -1.20 25.57
N LEU A 117 -42.64 -0.58 24.65
CA LEU A 117 -42.08 -0.07 23.39
C LEU A 117 -41.10 1.08 23.63
N GLN A 118 -41.40 1.97 24.59
CA GLN A 118 -40.52 3.06 24.97
C GLN A 118 -39.20 2.54 25.55
N GLU A 119 -39.23 1.50 26.39
CA GLU A 119 -38.02 0.87 26.94
C GLU A 119 -37.16 0.24 25.84
N VAL A 120 -37.78 -0.52 24.93
CA VAL A 120 -37.07 -1.11 23.78
C VAL A 120 -36.46 -0.02 22.90
N ALA A 121 -37.18 1.07 22.63
CA ALA A 121 -36.66 2.19 21.85
C ALA A 121 -35.46 2.86 22.53
N LYS A 122 -35.51 3.08 23.86
CA LYS A 122 -34.37 3.61 24.63
C LYS A 122 -33.15 2.70 24.56
N GLU A 123 -33.35 1.38 24.72
CA GLU A 123 -32.24 0.42 24.65
C GLU A 123 -31.60 0.40 23.26
N ASN A 124 -32.42 0.43 22.20
CA ASN A 124 -31.94 0.51 20.83
C ASN A 124 -31.17 1.80 20.54
N ILE A 125 -31.67 2.95 20.99
CA ILE A 125 -30.96 4.24 20.87
C ILE A 125 -29.59 4.16 21.55
N LYS A 126 -29.52 3.58 22.75
CA LYS A 126 -28.27 3.41 23.49
C LYS A 126 -27.26 2.56 22.70
N LYS A 127 -27.68 1.37 22.24
CA LYS A 127 -26.83 0.47 21.44
C LYS A 127 -26.34 1.09 20.13
N LEU A 128 -27.21 1.83 19.44
CA LEU A 128 -26.86 2.53 18.21
C LEU A 128 -25.87 3.67 18.48
N THR A 129 -26.03 4.39 19.59
CA THR A 129 -25.10 5.45 20.00
C THR A 129 -23.71 4.89 20.29
N GLU A 130 -23.62 3.78 21.05
CA GLU A 130 -22.36 3.07 21.30
C GLU A 130 -21.71 2.55 20.01
N SER A 131 -22.51 2.06 19.07
CA SER A 131 -22.04 1.59 17.76
C SER A 131 -21.51 2.73 16.88
N ILE A 132 -22.13 3.91 16.94
CA ILE A 132 -21.67 5.13 16.26
C ILE A 132 -20.36 5.62 16.87
N GLU A 133 -20.23 5.60 18.19
CA GLU A 133 -18.99 5.96 18.89
C GLU A 133 -17.84 5.04 18.45
N THR A 134 -18.08 3.73 18.44
CA THR A 134 -17.11 2.74 17.93
C THR A 134 -16.76 2.99 16.45
N CYS A 135 -17.71 3.43 15.63
CA CYS A 135 -17.41 3.79 14.24
C CYS A 135 -16.53 5.03 14.14
N LYS A 136 -16.72 6.04 15.00
CA LYS A 136 -15.86 7.21 15.07
C LYS A 136 -14.43 6.84 15.47
N ASP A 137 -14.25 5.98 16.47
CA ASP A 137 -12.92 5.52 16.89
C ASP A 137 -12.19 4.82 15.74
N ASN A 138 -12.89 3.93 15.03
CA ASN A 138 -12.35 3.25 13.85
C ASN A 138 -12.01 4.23 12.72
N ARG A 139 -12.82 5.27 12.52
CA ARG A 139 -12.55 6.33 11.53
C ARG A 139 -11.27 7.09 11.87
N ASP A 140 -11.09 7.43 13.14
CA ASP A 140 -9.91 8.16 13.60
C ASP A 140 -8.65 7.28 13.51
N GLU A 141 -8.77 5.96 13.74
CA GLU A 141 -7.70 5.00 13.50
C GLU A 141 -7.28 4.94 12.01
N ILE A 142 -8.26 4.85 11.10
CA ILE A 142 -8.00 4.86 9.65
C ILE A 142 -7.37 6.18 9.21
N ALA A 143 -7.85 7.31 9.72
CA ALA A 143 -7.25 8.62 9.46
C ALA A 143 -5.80 8.69 9.94
N GLY A 144 -5.50 8.10 11.11
CA GLY A 144 -4.14 7.94 11.63
C GLY A 144 -3.25 7.12 10.70
N LYS A 145 -3.71 5.94 10.27
CA LYS A 145 -2.98 5.09 9.30
C LYS A 145 -2.69 5.82 7.99
N ARG A 146 -3.66 6.57 7.48
CA ARG A 146 -3.51 7.38 6.27
C ARG A 146 -2.45 8.47 6.44
N LYS A 147 -2.47 9.17 7.57
CA LYS A 147 -1.47 10.21 7.87
C LYS A 147 -0.06 9.62 7.94
N MET A 148 0.12 8.50 8.64
CA MET A 148 1.41 7.80 8.69
C MET A 148 1.91 7.41 7.30
N MET A 149 1.04 6.89 6.42
CA MET A 149 1.43 6.57 5.04
C MET A 149 1.88 7.79 4.24
N ILE A 150 1.28 8.96 4.47
CA ILE A 150 1.67 10.20 3.81
C ILE A 150 3.04 10.66 4.34
N ASP A 151 3.23 10.62 5.66
CA ASP A 151 4.48 11.01 6.32
C ASP A 151 5.64 10.09 5.88
N ASP A 152 5.41 8.79 5.78
CA ASP A 152 6.38 7.82 5.24
C ASP A 152 6.77 8.17 3.79
N CYS A 153 5.80 8.47 2.93
CA CYS A 153 6.06 8.89 1.54
C CYS A 153 6.91 10.16 1.46
N LEU A 154 6.63 11.16 2.32
CA LEU A 154 7.36 12.43 2.36
C LEU A 154 8.79 12.26 2.90
N SER A 155 8.98 11.39 3.90
CA SER A 155 10.31 11.09 4.45
C SER A 155 11.24 10.41 3.42
N MET A 156 10.70 9.53 2.58
CA MET A 156 11.46 8.90 1.51
C MET A 156 11.87 9.89 0.42
N GLN A 157 11.02 10.86 0.07
CA GLN A 157 11.34 11.90 -0.92
C GLN A 157 12.48 12.82 -0.44
N ASN A 158 12.49 13.20 0.84
CA ASN A 158 13.53 14.06 1.41
C ASN A 158 14.90 13.36 1.49
N THR A 159 14.93 12.05 1.76
CA THR A 159 16.20 11.29 1.81
C THR A 159 16.79 10.97 0.43
N THR A 160 15.98 10.93 -0.63
CA THR A 160 16.48 10.85 -2.01
C THR A 160 17.04 12.16 -2.55
N LEU A 161 16.56 13.31 -2.07
CA LEU A 161 17.07 14.63 -2.47
C LEU A 161 18.43 14.96 -1.83
N ASP A 162 18.69 14.45 -0.62
CA ASP A 162 19.91 14.72 0.15
C ASP A 162 21.13 13.88 -0.29
N LYS A 163 20.91 12.81 -1.07
CA LYS A 163 21.98 11.96 -1.65
C LYS A 163 22.43 12.40 -3.04
N GLY A 164 21.91 13.53 -3.53
CA GLY A 164 22.20 14.07 -4.86
C GLY A 164 23.20 15.24 -4.90
N GLN A 165 23.93 15.50 -3.80
CA GLN A 165 24.99 16.52 -3.73
C GLN A 165 26.38 15.91 -3.62
#